data_AF-A0A3D3LSJ2-F1
#
_entry.id   AF-A0A3D3LSJ2-F1
#
_cell.length_a   1.000
_cell.length_b   1.000
_cell.length_c   1.000
_cell.angle_alpha   90.00
_cell.angle_beta   90.00
_cell.angle_gamma   90.00
#
_symmetry.space_group_name_H-M   'P 1'
#
loop_
_entity.id
_entity.type
_entity.pdbx_description
1 polymer ?
#
loop_
_entity_poly.entity_id
_entity_poly.type
_entity_poly.pdbx_seq_one_letter_code
_entity_poly.pdbx_strand_id
1 'polypeptide(L)'
;FYNEETHTELSIKKARKIYPQGEDVVKIITTDIKFRENFADKIFLIFSLHEVRNRREKIKFINELYRVLKDGGEIVIIEHLRNLNNFIAYSVGFFHFYSDNYWRNVF
;
A
#
# COMPACT_ATOMS: atom_id res chain seq x y z
N PHE A 1 0.10 8.42 0.77
CA PHE A 1 1.23 8.25 -0.16
C PHE A 1 0.84 8.35 -1.64
N TYR A 2 -0.41 8.65 -2.01
CA TYR A 2 -0.78 8.80 -3.43
C TYR A 2 0.05 9.88 -4.15
N ASN A 3 0.61 9.54 -5.31
CA ASN A 3 1.26 10.45 -6.25
C ASN A 3 0.66 10.22 -7.64
N GLU A 4 0.16 11.28 -8.27
CA GLU A 4 -0.52 11.22 -9.58
C GLU A 4 0.43 10.86 -10.73
N GLU A 5 1.72 11.17 -10.60
CA GLU A 5 2.73 10.86 -11.61
C GLU A 5 3.07 9.36 -11.64
N THR A 6 3.01 8.69 -10.48
CA THR A 6 3.43 7.29 -10.34
C THR A 6 2.26 6.32 -10.22
N HIS A 7 1.11 6.74 -9.66
CA HIS A 7 -0.13 5.97 -9.58
C HIS A 7 -1.09 6.40 -10.69
N THR A 8 -0.84 5.87 -11.88
CA THR A 8 -1.42 6.33 -13.16
C THR A 8 -2.70 5.58 -13.56
N GLU A 9 -3.16 4.65 -12.73
CA GLU A 9 -4.32 3.80 -12.96
C GLU A 9 -5.58 4.64 -13.17
N LEU A 10 -6.31 4.37 -14.26
CA LEU A 10 -7.55 5.06 -14.58
C LEU A 10 -8.61 4.90 -13.49
N SER A 11 -8.63 3.76 -12.80
CA SER A 11 -9.51 3.50 -11.67
C SER A 11 -9.25 4.47 -10.52
N ILE A 12 -7.99 4.74 -10.17
CA ILE A 12 -7.63 5.67 -9.10
C ILE A 12 -8.00 7.09 -9.49
N LYS A 13 -7.71 7.52 -10.73
CA LYS A 13 -8.12 8.84 -11.23
C LYS A 13 -9.64 9.04 -11.15
N LYS A 14 -10.43 8.03 -11.56
CA LYS A 14 -11.89 8.05 -11.45
C LYS A 14 -12.35 8.09 -9.99
N ALA A 15 -11.78 7.25 -9.12
CA ALA A 15 -12.12 7.20 -7.71
C ALA A 15 -11.86 8.54 -7.01
N ARG A 16 -10.74 9.21 -7.31
CA ARG A 16 -10.39 10.52 -6.76
C ARG A 16 -11.35 11.64 -7.19
N LYS A 17 -11.90 11.55 -8.41
CA LYS A 17 -12.91 12.51 -8.89
C LYS A 17 -14.25 12.33 -8.16
N ILE A 18 -14.63 11.09 -7.84
CA ILE A 18 -15.91 10.76 -7.20
C ILE A 18 -15.82 10.94 -5.68
N TYR A 19 -14.69 10.57 -5.08
CA TYR A 19 -14.41 10.58 -3.65
C TYR A 19 -13.24 11.53 -3.36
N PRO A 20 -13.50 12.85 -3.28
CA PRO A 20 -12.48 13.82 -2.91
C PRO A 20 -11.95 13.55 -1.50
N GLN A 21 -10.71 13.97 -1.23
CA GLN A 21 -10.10 13.79 0.10
C GLN A 21 -10.82 14.64 1.15
N GLY A 22 -11.06 14.05 2.32
CA GLY A 22 -11.49 14.81 3.50
C GLY A 22 -10.37 15.69 4.04
N GLU A 23 -10.73 16.66 4.87
CA GLU A 23 -9.79 17.63 5.47
C GLU A 23 -8.77 16.95 6.41
N ASP A 24 -9.15 15.83 7.02
CA ASP A 24 -8.29 15.07 7.94
C ASP A 24 -7.25 14.18 7.25
N VAL A 25 -7.19 14.19 5.91
CA VAL A 25 -6.26 13.35 5.15
C VAL A 25 -4.86 13.99 5.11
N VAL A 26 -3.92 13.37 5.82
CA VAL A 26 -2.51 13.77 5.76
C VAL A 26 -1.80 13.12 4.59
N LYS A 27 -1.22 13.93 3.70
CA LYS A 27 -0.36 13.44 2.63
C LYS A 27 1.01 13.05 3.19
N ILE A 28 1.39 11.80 2.99
CA ILE A 28 2.72 11.26 3.35
C ILE A 28 3.55 10.92 2.10
N ILE A 29 4.87 10.91 2.25
CA ILE A 29 5.82 10.39 1.26
C ILE A 29 6.25 8.99 1.70
N THR A 30 6.33 8.04 0.77
CA THR A 30 6.67 6.64 1.04
C THR A 30 8.05 6.45 1.68
N THR A 31 8.98 7.37 1.47
CA THR A 31 10.35 7.29 2.00
C THR A 31 10.60 8.16 3.23
N ASP A 32 9.63 8.95 3.67
CA ASP A 32 9.78 9.90 4.77
C ASP A 32 8.40 10.24 5.34
N ILE A 33 7.88 9.33 6.17
CA ILE A 33 6.60 9.52 6.85
C ILE A 33 6.90 10.49 7.99
N LYS A 34 6.52 11.77 7.84
CA LYS A 34 6.78 12.88 8.78
C LYS A 34 6.16 12.75 10.18
N PHE A 35 5.86 11.53 10.62
CA PHE A 35 5.54 11.20 12.01
C PHE A 35 6.81 10.80 12.77
N ARG A 36 6.79 11.10 14.07
CA ARG A 36 7.83 10.65 15.00
C ARG A 36 7.86 9.13 15.08
N GLU A 37 8.97 8.58 15.59
CA GLU A 37 9.05 7.16 15.92
C GLU A 37 8.05 6.80 17.02
N ASN A 38 7.61 5.53 17.06
CA ASN A 38 6.66 5.05 18.07
C ASN A 38 5.37 5.90 18.14
N PHE A 39 4.82 6.27 16.99
CA PHE A 39 3.64 7.12 16.86
C PHE A 39 2.34 6.32 16.85
N ALA A 40 2.27 5.25 16.05
CA ALA A 40 1.04 4.51 15.79
C ALA A 40 1.00 3.18 16.54
N ASP A 41 -0.15 2.85 17.15
CA ASP A 41 -0.40 1.52 17.75
C ASP A 41 -0.76 0.48 16.68
N LYS A 42 -1.47 0.91 15.62
CA LYS A 42 -1.87 0.07 14.49
C LYS A 42 -1.79 0.82 13.17
N ILE A 43 -1.35 0.14 12.13
CA ILE A 43 -1.28 0.67 10.76
C ILE A 43 -2.02 -0.29 9.84
N PHE A 44 -2.91 0.23 9.01
CA PHE A 44 -3.69 -0.56 8.06
C PHE A 44 -3.35 -0.17 6.63
N LEU A 45 -3.03 -1.17 5.81
CA LEU A 45 -2.85 -1.05 4.37
C LEU A 45 -3.78 -2.05 3.70
N ILE A 46 -4.99 -1.61 3.36
CA ILE A 46 -6.04 -2.46 2.79
C ILE A 46 -6.09 -2.17 1.30
N PHE A 47 -5.64 -3.14 0.50
CA PHE A 47 -5.57 -3.08 -0.96
C PHE A 47 -4.88 -1.79 -1.46
N SER A 48 -3.76 -1.43 -0.84
CA SER A 48 -3.12 -0.14 -1.09
C SER A 48 -1.61 -0.22 -1.25
N LEU A 49 -0.95 -1.23 -0.67
CA LEU A 49 0.50 -1.32 -0.74
C LEU A 49 0.97 -1.77 -2.13
N HIS A 50 0.13 -2.49 -2.87
CA HIS A 50 0.44 -2.89 -4.25
C HIS A 50 0.59 -1.71 -5.21
N GLU A 51 0.03 -0.54 -4.87
CA GLU A 51 0.17 0.68 -5.68
C GLU A 51 1.61 1.21 -5.68
N VAL A 52 2.42 0.88 -4.66
CA VAL A 52 3.86 1.18 -4.66
C VAL A 52 4.59 0.18 -5.55
N ARG A 53 4.67 0.47 -6.85
CA ARG A 53 5.19 -0.49 -7.86
C ARG A 53 6.69 -0.73 -7.78
N ASN A 54 7.47 0.27 -7.40
CA ASN A 54 8.91 0.14 -7.29
C ASN A 54 9.28 -0.69 -6.05
N ARG A 55 9.96 -1.83 -6.24
CA ARG A 55 10.32 -2.75 -5.14
C ARG A 55 11.19 -2.08 -4.07
N ARG A 56 12.16 -1.26 -4.47
CA ARG A 56 13.06 -0.58 -3.52
C ARG A 56 12.32 0.48 -2.71
N GLU A 57 11.43 1.21 -3.35
CA GLU A 57 10.54 2.16 -2.67
C GLU A 57 9.60 1.45 -1.69
N LYS A 58 9.00 0.33 -2.10
CA LYS A 58 8.12 -0.48 -1.24
C LYS A 58 8.82 -0.94 0.03
N ILE A 59 10.04 -1.45 -0.09
CA ILE A 59 10.84 -1.87 1.08
C ILE A 59 11.13 -0.67 1.99
N LYS A 60 11.52 0.49 1.42
CA LYS A 60 11.72 1.71 2.22
C LYS A 60 10.44 2.15 2.92
N PHE A 61 9.30 2.04 2.25
CA PHE A 61 8.01 2.39 2.82
C PHE A 61 7.65 1.48 3.99
N ILE A 62 7.81 0.17 3.83
CA ILE A 62 7.61 -0.80 4.92
C ILE A 62 8.52 -0.48 6.10
N ASN A 63 9.79 -0.17 5.87
CA ASN A 63 10.71 0.24 6.95
C ASN A 63 10.27 1.53 7.66
N GLU A 64 9.78 2.52 6.91
CA GLU A 64 9.21 3.74 7.50
C GLU A 64 7.95 3.46 8.32
N LEU A 65 7.11 2.51 7.91
CA LEU A 65 5.95 2.08 8.68
C LEU A 65 6.37 1.41 9.99
N TYR A 66 7.40 0.55 9.96
CA TYR A 66 7.96 -0.02 11.18
C TYR A 66 8.56 1.05 12.09
N ARG A 67 9.27 2.05 11.56
CA ARG A 67 9.83 3.15 12.34
C ARG A 67 8.76 3.93 13.13
N VAL A 68 7.62 4.20 12.50
CA VAL A 68 6.54 4.97 13.14
C VAL A 68 5.61 4.09 14.00
N LEU A 69 5.73 2.76 13.91
CA LEU A 69 4.99 1.82 14.74
C LEU A 69 5.57 1.82 16.16
N LYS A 70 4.70 1.75 17.17
CA LYS A 70 5.12 1.53 18.56
C LYS A 70 5.64 0.12 18.78
N ASP A 71 6.51 -0.06 19.76
CA ASP A 71 6.85 -1.37 20.30
C ASP A 71 5.58 -2.17 20.65
N GLY A 72 5.46 -3.39 20.10
CA GLY A 72 4.28 -4.24 20.25
C GLY A 72 3.05 -3.83 19.44
N GLY A 73 3.16 -2.80 18.59
CA GLY A 73 2.12 -2.42 17.63
C GLY A 73 2.00 -3.38 16.45
N GLU A 74 0.98 -3.18 15.63
CA GLU A 74 0.67 -4.08 14.51
C GLU A 74 0.55 -3.35 13.16
N ILE A 75 1.12 -3.93 12.11
CA ILE A 75 0.85 -3.53 10.72
C ILE A 75 -0.02 -4.61 10.09
N VAL A 76 -1.21 -4.25 9.65
CA VAL A 76 -2.16 -5.13 8.99
C VAL A 76 -2.19 -4.80 7.50
N ILE A 77 -1.76 -5.77 6.70
CA ILE A 77 -1.68 -5.64 5.23
C ILE A 77 -2.64 -6.66 4.63
N ILE A 78 -3.58 -6.17 3.83
CA ILE A 78 -4.57 -6.99 3.13
C ILE A 78 -4.40 -6.75 1.64
N GLU A 79 -4.09 -7.81 0.91
CA GLU A 79 -3.82 -7.73 -0.53
C GLU A 79 -4.41 -8.93 -1.27
N HIS A 80 -4.78 -8.71 -2.53
CA HIS A 80 -5.06 -9.82 -3.43
C HIS A 80 -3.75 -10.52 -3.81
N LEU A 81 -3.80 -11.85 -3.90
CA LEU A 81 -2.67 -12.67 -4.30
C LEU A 81 -2.81 -13.12 -5.76
N ARG A 82 -1.70 -13.14 -6.48
CA ARG A 82 -1.60 -13.76 -7.80
C ARG A 82 -1.61 -15.28 -7.66
N ASN A 83 -2.81 -15.87 -7.53
CA ASN A 83 -3.03 -17.31 -7.35
C ASN A 83 -4.26 -17.81 -8.15
N LEU A 84 -4.51 -19.13 -8.11
CA LEU A 84 -5.59 -19.76 -8.88
C LEU A 84 -6.98 -19.24 -8.51
N ASN A 85 -7.26 -19.02 -7.22
CA ASN A 85 -8.56 -18.51 -6.77
C ASN A 85 -8.85 -17.13 -7.37
N ASN A 86 -7.86 -16.23 -7.33
CA ASN A 86 -8.00 -14.91 -7.95
C ASN A 86 -7.96 -14.96 -9.48
N PHE A 87 -7.30 -15.95 -10.10
CA PHE A 87 -7.42 -16.16 -11.54
C PHE A 87 -8.86 -16.54 -11.92
N ILE A 88 -9.53 -17.41 -11.16
CA ILE A 88 -10.93 -17.77 -11.41
C ILE A 88 -11.85 -16.55 -11.24
N ALA A 89 -11.63 -15.76 -10.18
CA ALA A 89 -12.47 -14.60 -9.89
C ALA A 89 -12.25 -13.42 -10.86
N TYR A 90 -11.01 -13.17 -11.30
CA TYR A 90 -10.62 -11.96 -12.05
C TYR A 90 -10.10 -12.22 -13.46
N SER A 91 -10.02 -13.49 -13.90
CA SER A 91 -9.46 -13.89 -15.19
C SER A 91 -8.07 -13.27 -15.42
N VAL A 92 -7.84 -12.64 -16.58
CA VAL A 92 -6.57 -11.95 -16.90
C VAL A 92 -6.25 -10.80 -15.94
N GLY A 93 -7.24 -10.28 -15.20
CA GLY A 93 -7.04 -9.23 -14.20
C GLY A 93 -6.12 -9.64 -13.04
N PHE A 94 -5.99 -10.94 -12.75
CA PHE A 94 -5.14 -11.40 -11.63
C PHE A 94 -3.64 -11.08 -11.83
N PHE A 95 -3.20 -10.81 -13.07
CA PHE A 95 -1.84 -10.37 -13.36
C PHE A 95 -1.51 -9.01 -12.73
N HIS A 96 -2.52 -8.22 -12.35
CA HIS A 96 -2.34 -6.99 -11.59
C HIS A 96 -1.79 -7.27 -10.18
N PHE A 97 -2.16 -8.40 -9.57
CA PHE A 97 -1.79 -8.73 -8.20
C PHE A 97 -0.36 -9.26 -8.10
N TYR A 98 0.24 -9.20 -6.91
CA TYR A 98 1.54 -9.83 -6.62
C TYR A 98 1.35 -11.23 -6.03
N SER A 99 2.32 -12.13 -6.24
CA SER A 99 2.28 -13.47 -5.64
C SER A 99 2.64 -13.42 -4.14
N ASP A 100 2.25 -14.45 -3.39
CA ASP A 100 2.63 -14.61 -1.98
C ASP A 100 4.16 -14.57 -1.79
N ASN A 101 4.90 -15.27 -2.66
CA ASN A 101 6.36 -15.24 -2.64
C ASN A 101 6.92 -13.82 -2.85
N TYR A 102 6.33 -13.00 -3.72
CA TYR A 102 6.78 -11.61 -3.87
C TYR A 102 6.61 -10.83 -2.57
N TRP A 103 5.45 -10.95 -1.91
CA TRP A 103 5.16 -10.24 -0.67
C TRP A 103 6.12 -10.64 0.46
N ARG A 104 6.39 -11.93 0.62
CA ARG A 104 7.37 -12.43 1.59
C ARG A 104 8.80 -11.93 1.37
N ASN A 105 9.13 -11.48 0.15
CA ASN A 105 10.46 -10.97 -0.20
C ASN A 105 10.57 -9.44 -0.09
N VAL A 106 9.52 -8.75 0.38
CA VAL A 106 9.52 -7.31 0.63
C VAL A 106 9.13 -6.94 2.06
N PHE A 107 8.58 -7.88 2.83
CA PHE A 107 8.50 -7.82 4.29
C PHE A 107 9.84 -8.23 4.91
#